data_AF-I1BJE3-F1
#
_entry.id   AF-I1BJE3-F1
#
_cell.length_a   1.000
_cell.length_b   1.000
_cell.length_c   1.000
_cell.angle_alpha   90.00
_cell.angle_beta   90.00
_cell.angle_gamma   90.00
#
_symmetry.space_group_name_H-M   'P 1'
#
loop_
_entity.id
_entity.type
_entity.pdbx_description
1 polymer ?
#
loop_
_entity_poly.entity_id
_entity_poly.type
_entity_poly.pdbx_seq_one_letter_code
_entity_poly.pdbx_strand_id
1 'polypeptide(L)'
;MTASLAECQIFNLFLFFFISQHVCFNIILQNVVNEENHVNWDEFVIQAKNLIIRSYTGGNLNTFIGKWKRKFQTVLDNLKYKMKEGSGSRNAWQSISDELKIIRDSPSFLSAITPSSSRSSEKSSSINSKHNILVFMETKARIIEKISQLNDNSKWRLSSGKFVEDSACQVINKYQYEHPAFSLIVETSDPIWKEVFYQRRTS
;
A
#
# COMPACT_ATOMS: atom_id res chain seq x y z
N MET A 1 -25.56 -23.24 3.19
CA MET A 1 -24.61 -22.59 2.25
C MET A 1 -23.83 -21.54 3.03
N THR A 2 -22.72 -21.94 3.63
CA THR A 2 -21.83 -21.07 4.42
C THR A 2 -20.54 -20.90 3.63
N ALA A 3 -20.45 -19.83 2.85
CA ALA A 3 -19.16 -19.38 2.33
C ALA A 3 -18.27 -19.06 3.54
N SER A 4 -17.12 -19.71 3.60
CA SER A 4 -16.21 -19.68 4.74
C SER A 4 -15.70 -18.25 4.98
N LEU A 5 -15.79 -17.78 6.24
CA LEU A 5 -15.23 -16.50 6.69
C LEU A 5 -13.77 -16.28 6.25
N ALA A 6 -13.02 -17.36 6.00
CA ALA A 6 -11.65 -17.31 5.51
C ALA A 6 -11.54 -16.80 4.06
N GLU A 7 -12.52 -17.07 3.20
CA GLU A 7 -12.49 -16.59 1.81
C GLU A 7 -12.75 -15.08 1.75
N CYS A 8 -13.65 -14.55 2.61
CA CYS A 8 -13.87 -13.10 2.73
C CYS A 8 -12.64 -12.34 3.23
N GLN A 9 -11.85 -12.92 4.16
CA GLN A 9 -10.65 -12.24 4.68
C GLN A 9 -9.50 -12.22 3.66
N ILE A 10 -9.34 -13.28 2.86
CA ILE A 10 -8.35 -13.31 1.78
C ILE A 10 -8.73 -12.30 0.69
N PHE A 11 -10.01 -12.24 0.29
CA PHE A 11 -10.48 -11.22 -0.64
C PHE A 11 -10.27 -9.80 -0.12
N ASN A 12 -10.53 -9.54 1.17
CA ASN A 12 -10.28 -8.23 1.77
C ASN A 12 -8.79 -7.88 1.86
N LEU A 13 -7.89 -8.83 2.13
CA LEU A 13 -6.43 -8.60 2.14
C LEU A 13 -5.87 -8.32 0.75
N PHE A 14 -6.33 -9.07 -0.26
CA PHE A 14 -5.98 -8.78 -1.66
C PHE A 14 -6.53 -7.43 -2.09
N LEU A 15 -7.78 -7.11 -1.76
CA LEU A 15 -8.38 -5.82 -2.06
C LEU A 15 -7.67 -4.67 -1.32
N PHE A 16 -7.27 -4.86 -0.06
CA PHE A 16 -6.51 -3.91 0.76
C PHE A 16 -5.12 -3.63 0.22
N PHE A 17 -4.39 -4.68 -0.20
CA PHE A 17 -3.09 -4.52 -0.84
C PHE A 17 -3.22 -3.79 -2.18
N PHE A 18 -4.26 -4.10 -2.96
CA PHE A 18 -4.54 -3.41 -4.22
C PHE A 18 -4.93 -1.94 -4.01
N ILE A 19 -5.79 -1.63 -3.04
CA ILE A 19 -6.23 -0.26 -2.75
C ILE A 19 -5.05 0.58 -2.22
N SER A 20 -4.28 0.07 -1.25
CA SER A 20 -3.12 0.78 -0.70
C SER A 20 -2.05 1.05 -1.77
N GLN A 21 -1.80 0.09 -2.66
CA GLN A 21 -0.92 0.30 -3.80
C GLN A 21 -1.47 1.36 -4.76
N HIS A 22 -2.77 1.35 -5.07
CA HIS A 22 -3.40 2.33 -5.95
C HIS A 22 -3.35 3.76 -5.38
N VAL A 23 -3.59 3.93 -4.07
CA VAL A 23 -3.51 5.23 -3.39
C VAL A 23 -2.07 5.75 -3.40
N CYS A 24 -1.09 4.93 -2.99
CA CYS A 24 0.32 5.31 -3.03
C CYS A 24 0.77 5.68 -4.45
N PHE A 25 0.32 4.92 -5.45
CA PHE A 25 0.63 5.18 -6.86
C PHE A 25 0.14 6.55 -7.33
N ASN A 26 -1.12 6.89 -7.01
CA ASN A 26 -1.71 8.17 -7.41
C ASN A 26 -1.05 9.36 -6.70
N ILE A 27 -0.73 9.24 -5.42
CA ILE A 27 -0.01 10.29 -4.67
C ILE A 27 1.35 10.56 -5.33
N ILE A 28 2.10 9.51 -5.68
CA ILE A 28 3.41 9.67 -6.32
C ILE A 28 3.27 10.33 -7.69
N LEU A 29 2.25 9.97 -8.47
CA LEU A 29 1.99 10.62 -9.75
C LEU A 29 1.69 12.11 -9.61
N GLN A 30 0.88 12.49 -8.62
CA GLN A 30 0.57 13.90 -8.35
C GLN A 30 1.79 14.71 -7.92
N ASN A 31 2.79 14.09 -7.31
CA ASN A 31 4.04 14.74 -6.93
C ASN A 31 5.03 14.90 -8.10
N VAL A 32 4.85 14.12 -9.18
CA VAL A 32 5.78 14.05 -10.32
C VAL A 32 5.22 14.77 -11.56
N VAL A 33 3.92 15.06 -11.58
CA VAL A 33 3.30 15.80 -12.68
C VAL A 33 3.78 17.25 -12.69
N ASN A 34 4.18 17.74 -13.86
CA ASN A 34 4.55 19.14 -14.05
C ASN A 34 3.32 20.01 -14.35
N GLU A 35 3.52 21.32 -14.45
CA GLU A 35 2.48 22.31 -14.76
C GLU A 35 1.78 22.08 -16.12
N GLU A 36 2.42 21.34 -17.03
CA GLU A 36 1.90 21.00 -18.37
C GLU A 36 1.16 19.65 -18.41
N ASN A 37 0.88 19.03 -17.25
CA ASN A 37 0.32 17.68 -17.13
C ASN A 37 1.22 16.59 -17.76
N HIS A 38 2.52 16.83 -17.84
CA HIS A 38 3.54 15.87 -18.24
C HIS A 38 4.16 15.19 -17.03
N VAL A 39 4.28 13.87 -17.10
CA VAL A 39 4.91 13.05 -16.06
C VAL A 39 6.18 12.42 -16.63
N ASN A 40 7.28 12.57 -15.90
CA ASN A 40 8.54 11.90 -16.23
C ASN A 40 8.55 10.49 -15.63
N TRP A 41 8.63 9.48 -16.50
CA TRP A 41 8.71 8.08 -16.07
C TRP A 41 9.89 7.80 -15.14
N ASP A 42 11.07 8.36 -15.40
CA ASP A 42 12.27 8.05 -14.64
C ASP A 42 12.16 8.61 -13.21
N GLU A 43 11.61 9.82 -13.07
CA GLU A 43 11.33 10.45 -11.78
C GLU A 43 10.26 9.67 -10.99
N PHE A 44 9.19 9.25 -11.67
CA PHE A 44 8.17 8.40 -11.08
C PHE A 44 8.77 7.10 -10.53
N VAL A 45 9.63 6.44 -11.29
CA VAL A 45 10.28 5.18 -10.90
C VAL A 45 11.16 5.38 -9.67
N ILE A 46 11.90 6.48 -9.59
CA ILE A 46 12.73 6.82 -8.43
C ILE A 46 11.86 7.01 -7.18
N GLN A 47 10.79 7.81 -7.27
CA GLN A 47 9.90 8.05 -6.13
C GLN A 47 9.10 6.81 -5.73
N ALA A 48 8.70 5.97 -6.70
CA ALA A 48 7.98 4.73 -6.48
C ALA A 48 8.87 3.55 -6.11
N LYS A 49 10.19 3.73 -5.98
CA LYS A 49 11.17 2.65 -5.75
C LYS A 49 10.74 1.67 -4.65
N ASN A 50 10.40 2.17 -3.46
CA ASN A 50 10.02 1.33 -2.32
C ASN A 50 8.74 0.53 -2.58
N LEU A 51 7.77 1.14 -3.27
CA LEU A 51 6.51 0.50 -3.64
C LEU A 51 6.75 -0.61 -4.66
N ILE A 52 7.56 -0.33 -5.67
CA ILE A 52 7.96 -1.29 -6.71
C ILE A 52 8.66 -2.49 -6.05
N ILE A 53 9.64 -2.25 -5.18
CA ILE A 53 10.38 -3.32 -4.50
C ILE A 53 9.46 -4.19 -3.64
N ARG A 54 8.61 -3.59 -2.80
CA ARG A 54 7.68 -4.33 -1.94
C ARG A 54 6.63 -5.12 -2.71
N SER A 55 6.31 -4.71 -3.93
CA SER A 55 5.33 -5.40 -4.77
C SER A 55 5.92 -6.57 -5.57
N TYR A 56 7.24 -6.79 -5.49
CA TYR A 56 7.90 -7.82 -6.27
C TYR A 56 7.75 -9.21 -5.64
N THR A 57 7.22 -10.15 -6.41
CA THR A 57 6.92 -11.51 -5.96
C THR A 57 7.90 -12.56 -6.52
N GLY A 58 9.05 -12.15 -7.06
CA GLY A 58 10.11 -13.07 -7.47
C GLY A 58 10.01 -13.62 -8.89
N GLY A 59 9.02 -13.17 -9.66
CA GLY A 59 8.85 -13.54 -11.06
C GLY A 59 9.92 -12.96 -11.99
N ASN A 60 9.77 -13.17 -13.30
CA ASN A 60 10.70 -12.60 -14.28
C ASN A 60 10.73 -11.06 -14.20
N LEU A 61 11.93 -10.49 -14.04
CA LEU A 61 12.14 -9.05 -13.87
C LEU A 61 11.66 -8.23 -15.08
N ASN A 62 11.94 -8.66 -16.31
CA ASN A 62 11.50 -7.95 -17.52
C ASN A 62 9.97 -7.93 -17.61
N THR A 63 9.32 -9.04 -17.27
CA THR A 63 7.85 -9.12 -17.21
C THR A 63 7.30 -8.20 -16.13
N PHE A 64 7.94 -8.13 -14.97
CA PHE A 64 7.54 -7.28 -13.86
C PHE A 64 7.66 -5.79 -14.20
N ILE A 65 8.79 -5.37 -14.78
CA ILE A 65 9.01 -4.01 -15.27
C ILE A 65 7.96 -3.64 -16.31
N GLY A 66 7.68 -4.55 -17.26
CA GLY A 66 6.65 -4.36 -18.28
C GLY A 66 5.24 -4.17 -17.68
N LYS A 67 4.90 -4.90 -16.61
CA LYS A 67 3.63 -4.71 -15.88
C LYS A 67 3.53 -3.33 -15.24
N TRP A 68 4.61 -2.87 -14.59
CA TRP A 68 4.65 -1.55 -13.97
C TRP A 68 4.54 -0.41 -15.00
N LYS A 69 5.23 -0.53 -16.14
CA LYS A 69 5.12 0.43 -17.23
C LYS A 69 3.69 0.52 -17.79
N ARG A 70 3.04 -0.63 -18.00
CA ARG A 70 1.63 -0.67 -18.44
C ARG A 70 0.69 -0.03 -17.43
N LYS A 71 0.82 -0.36 -16.14
CA LYS A 71 0.02 0.26 -15.07
C LYS A 71 0.15 1.78 -15.07
N PHE A 72 1.38 2.28 -15.20
CA PHE A 72 1.66 3.71 -15.29
C PHE A 72 0.97 4.37 -16.48
N GLN A 73 1.11 3.80 -17.68
CA GLN A 73 0.44 4.31 -18.87
C GLN A 73 -1.08 4.36 -18.70
N THR A 74 -1.69 3.27 -18.20
CA THR A 74 -3.14 3.24 -17.93
C THR A 74 -3.58 4.34 -16.97
N VAL A 75 -2.81 4.62 -15.92
CA VAL A 75 -3.17 5.69 -14.98
C VAL A 75 -2.96 7.07 -15.59
N LEU A 76 -1.92 7.29 -16.40
CA LEU A 76 -1.75 8.54 -17.13
C LEU A 76 -2.94 8.80 -18.05
N ASP A 77 -3.37 7.79 -18.82
CA ASP A 77 -4.51 7.90 -19.73
C ASP A 77 -5.80 8.25 -18.98
N ASN A 78 -6.05 7.58 -17.84
CA ASN A 78 -7.22 7.84 -17.00
C ASN A 78 -7.23 9.25 -16.40
N LEU A 79 -6.06 9.77 -16.02
CA LEU A 79 -5.89 11.11 -15.45
C LEU A 79 -5.71 12.20 -16.52
N LYS A 80 -5.69 11.82 -17.81
CA LYS A 80 -5.41 12.71 -18.95
C LYS A 80 -4.05 13.40 -18.87
N TYR A 81 -3.08 12.75 -18.24
CA TYR A 81 -1.68 13.18 -18.23
C TYR A 81 -0.95 12.62 -19.45
N LYS A 82 0.14 13.26 -19.86
CA LYS A 82 1.01 12.74 -20.93
C LYS A 82 2.38 12.36 -20.38
N MET A 83 3.00 11.36 -21.00
CA MET A 83 4.37 11.00 -20.67
C MET A 83 5.34 11.96 -21.35
N LYS A 84 6.34 12.47 -20.61
CA LYS A 84 7.37 13.33 -21.19
C LYS A 84 8.18 12.58 -22.26
N GLU A 85 8.35 13.19 -23.44
CA GLU A 85 9.19 12.64 -24.50
C GLU A 85 10.64 12.47 -24.02
N GLY A 86 11.26 11.33 -24.37
CA GLY A 86 12.61 10.99 -23.93
C GLY A 86 12.72 10.43 -22.49
N SER A 87 11.61 10.32 -21.75
CA SER A 87 11.59 9.56 -20.48
C SER A 87 11.56 8.05 -20.73
N GLY A 88 12.08 7.25 -19.79
CA GLY A 88 12.30 5.82 -20.03
C GLY A 88 13.76 5.42 -20.10
N SER A 89 14.68 6.24 -19.57
CA SER A 89 16.08 5.89 -19.57
C SER A 89 16.30 4.59 -18.79
N ARG A 90 17.18 3.74 -19.33
CA ARG A 90 17.48 2.42 -18.74
C ARG A 90 18.06 2.53 -17.32
N ASN A 91 18.59 3.70 -16.97
CA ASN A 91 19.35 3.96 -15.76
C ASN A 91 18.48 4.01 -14.49
N ALA A 92 17.28 4.60 -14.55
CA ALA A 92 16.39 4.70 -13.38
C ALA A 92 15.96 3.32 -12.86
N TRP A 93 15.74 2.37 -13.79
CA TRP A 93 15.41 0.99 -13.45
C TRP A 93 16.61 0.15 -13.05
N GLN A 94 17.83 0.54 -13.42
CA GLN A 94 19.03 -0.26 -13.14
C GLN A 94 19.24 -0.43 -11.64
N SER A 95 19.16 0.67 -10.87
CA SER A 95 19.28 0.63 -9.40
C SER A 95 18.22 -0.26 -8.75
N ILE A 96 16.98 -0.20 -9.21
CA ILE A 96 15.89 -1.05 -8.70
C ILE A 96 16.11 -2.51 -9.11
N SER A 97 16.53 -2.74 -10.35
CA SER A 97 16.78 -4.08 -10.89
C SER A 97 17.86 -4.81 -10.10
N ASP A 98 18.92 -4.10 -9.73
CA ASP A 98 20.02 -4.68 -8.95
C ASP A 98 19.58 -5.00 -7.52
N GLU A 99 18.75 -4.14 -6.90
CA GLU A 99 18.16 -4.42 -5.58
C GLU A 99 17.17 -5.60 -5.61
N LEU A 100 16.36 -5.72 -6.67
CA LEU A 100 15.45 -6.85 -6.87
C LEU A 100 16.17 -8.18 -7.09
N LYS A 101 17.35 -8.18 -7.73
CA LYS A 101 18.20 -9.37 -7.85
C LYS A 101 18.75 -9.78 -6.50
N ILE A 102 19.24 -8.83 -5.71
CA ILE A 102 19.72 -9.10 -4.34
C ILE A 102 18.61 -9.71 -3.48
N ILE A 103 17.38 -9.19 -3.57
CA ILE A 103 16.22 -9.75 -2.85
C ILE A 103 15.94 -11.18 -3.32
N ARG A 104 15.94 -11.42 -4.63
CA ARG A 104 15.73 -12.77 -5.20
C ARG A 104 16.77 -13.77 -4.73
N ASP A 105 18.02 -13.36 -4.68
CA ASP A 105 19.15 -14.22 -4.32
C ASP A 105 19.34 -14.34 -2.80
N SER A 106 18.51 -13.63 -2.01
CA SER A 106 18.53 -13.70 -0.55
C SER A 106 17.93 -15.02 -0.03
N PRO A 107 18.57 -15.70 0.95
CA PRO A 107 18.07 -16.96 1.53
C PRO A 107 16.66 -16.85 2.12
N SER A 108 16.30 -15.67 2.63
CA SER A 108 14.98 -15.38 3.22
C SER A 108 13.86 -15.39 2.18
N PHE A 109 14.18 -15.06 0.92
CA PHE A 109 13.23 -15.02 -0.19
C PHE A 109 13.04 -16.40 -0.82
N LEU A 110 14.12 -17.18 -0.97
CA LEU A 110 14.07 -18.57 -1.42
C LEU A 110 13.22 -19.43 -0.49
N SER A 111 13.34 -19.23 0.83
CA SER A 111 12.54 -19.93 1.85
C SER A 111 11.03 -19.64 1.75
N ALA A 112 10.65 -18.48 1.20
CA ALA A 112 9.25 -18.08 1.03
C ALA A 112 8.63 -18.58 -0.29
N ILE A 113 9.44 -19.06 -1.25
CA ILE A 113 8.98 -19.39 -2.61
C ILE A 113 9.14 -20.87 -2.96
N THR A 114 9.96 -21.66 -2.26
CA THR A 114 10.02 -23.12 -2.49
C THR A 114 8.75 -23.83 -2.02
N PRO A 115 7.95 -24.45 -2.91
CA PRO A 115 7.04 -25.50 -2.52
C PRO A 115 7.85 -26.79 -2.36
N SER A 116 7.97 -27.31 -1.15
CA SER A 116 8.58 -28.63 -0.93
C SER A 116 7.76 -29.69 -1.65
N SER A 117 8.28 -30.18 -2.78
CA SER A 117 7.79 -31.39 -3.41
C SER A 117 8.18 -32.59 -2.54
N SER A 118 7.24 -33.04 -1.72
CA SER A 118 7.23 -34.41 -1.22
C SER A 118 5.80 -34.93 -1.24
N ARG A 119 5.57 -35.88 -2.14
CA ARG A 119 4.40 -36.76 -2.15
C ARG A 119 4.29 -37.46 -0.80
N SER A 120 3.27 -37.14 -0.03
CA SER A 120 2.52 -38.11 0.77
C SER A 120 1.30 -37.46 1.40
N SER A 121 0.28 -38.30 1.53
CA SER A 121 -1.06 -38.06 2.03
C SER A 121 -1.11 -37.79 3.53
N GLU A 122 -2.22 -37.16 3.93
CA GLU A 122 -2.85 -37.12 5.27
C GLU A 122 -2.59 -35.94 6.23
N LYS A 123 -3.71 -35.24 6.49
CA LYS A 123 -4.24 -34.67 7.74
C LYS A 123 -3.37 -33.75 8.63
N SER A 124 -3.74 -32.48 8.55
CA SER A 124 -4.10 -31.55 9.64
C SER A 124 -3.09 -31.15 10.74
N SER A 125 -3.07 -29.83 10.96
CA SER A 125 -2.50 -29.05 12.08
C SER A 125 -0.97 -28.93 12.07
N SER A 126 -0.32 -27.78 12.20
CA SER A 126 -0.69 -26.43 12.64
C SER A 126 0.30 -25.45 11.99
N ILE A 127 -0.20 -24.35 11.42
CA ILE A 127 0.65 -23.22 10.98
C ILE A 127 0.59 -22.18 12.08
N ASN A 128 1.72 -21.97 12.76
CA ASN A 128 1.88 -20.86 13.69
C ASN A 128 1.94 -19.54 12.90
N SER A 129 0.77 -18.95 12.65
CA SER A 129 0.61 -17.63 12.06
C SER A 129 1.00 -16.55 13.07
N LYS A 130 2.12 -15.88 12.86
CA LYS A 130 2.42 -14.62 13.56
C LYS A 130 1.65 -13.48 12.90
N HIS A 131 0.34 -13.42 13.18
CA HIS A 131 -0.47 -12.23 12.94
C HIS A 131 -0.15 -11.22 14.03
N ASN A 132 0.64 -10.19 13.72
CA ASN A 132 0.80 -8.91 14.44
C ASN A 132 2.11 -8.24 13.98
N ILE A 133 2.08 -7.48 12.87
CA ILE A 133 3.24 -6.68 12.46
C ILE A 133 3.34 -5.51 13.43
N LEU A 134 4.43 -5.48 14.19
CA LEU A 134 4.71 -4.42 15.17
C LEU A 134 5.14 -3.16 14.41
N VAL A 135 4.46 -2.04 14.67
CA VAL A 135 4.77 -0.79 13.98
C VAL A 135 5.81 -0.01 14.78
N PHE A 136 6.93 0.30 14.13
CA PHE A 136 7.96 1.14 14.73
C PHE A 136 7.45 2.57 14.98
N MET A 137 7.83 3.15 16.11
CA MET A 137 7.38 4.49 16.54
C MET A 137 7.74 5.58 15.52
N GLU A 138 8.88 5.47 14.84
CA GLU A 138 9.29 6.37 13.77
C GLU A 138 8.31 6.37 12.59
N THR A 139 7.74 5.21 12.26
CA THR A 139 6.76 5.09 11.18
C THR A 139 5.44 5.75 11.56
N LYS A 140 4.99 5.57 12.81
CA LYS A 140 3.83 6.29 13.36
C LYS A 140 4.03 7.80 13.29
N ALA A 141 5.17 8.29 13.78
CA ALA A 141 5.47 9.72 13.83
C ALA A 141 5.41 10.36 12.43
N ARG A 142 6.01 9.71 11.42
CA ARG A 142 5.98 10.20 10.03
C ARG A 142 4.57 10.28 9.45
N ILE A 143 3.70 9.32 9.77
CA ILE A 143 2.33 9.30 9.25
C ILE A 143 1.49 10.37 9.94
N ILE A 144 1.64 10.52 11.26
CA ILE A 144 0.97 11.57 12.03
C ILE A 144 1.40 12.96 11.55
N GLU A 145 2.69 13.16 11.35
CA GLU A 145 3.25 14.41 10.82
C GLU A 145 2.64 14.76 9.46
N LYS A 146 2.61 13.79 8.52
CA LYS A 146 1.97 13.97 7.22
C LYS A 146 0.51 14.36 7.32
N ILE A 147 -0.25 13.72 8.21
CA ILE A 147 -1.66 14.03 8.41
C ILE A 147 -1.83 15.44 9.01
N SER A 148 -0.96 15.83 9.94
CA SER A 148 -0.99 17.15 10.58
C SER A 148 -0.67 18.31 9.64
N GLN A 149 0.10 18.05 8.57
CA GLN A 149 0.44 19.02 7.54
C GLN A 149 -0.67 19.22 6.50
N LEU A 150 -1.72 18.40 6.49
CA LEU A 150 -2.85 18.57 5.60
C LEU A 150 -3.64 19.83 6.00
N ASN A 151 -3.91 20.70 5.02
CA ASN A 151 -4.81 21.83 5.19
C ASN A 151 -6.22 21.33 5.51
N ASP A 152 -6.96 22.03 6.38
CA ASP A 152 -8.32 21.67 6.77
C ASP A 152 -9.28 21.62 5.57
N ASN A 153 -9.02 22.40 4.51
CA ASN A 153 -9.78 22.34 3.25
C ASN A 153 -9.57 21.03 2.48
N SER A 154 -8.50 20.31 2.76
CA SER A 154 -8.15 19.03 2.14
C SER A 154 -8.58 17.82 3.00
N LYS A 155 -9.05 18.08 4.23
CA LYS A 155 -9.51 17.04 5.16
C LYS A 155 -11.00 16.75 4.96
N TRP A 156 -11.39 15.51 5.15
CA TRP A 156 -12.79 15.12 5.10
C TRP A 156 -13.49 15.50 6.40
N ARG A 157 -14.39 16.48 6.30
CA ARG A 157 -15.20 16.96 7.42
C ARG A 157 -16.55 16.25 7.45
N LEU A 158 -16.85 15.60 8.57
CA LEU A 158 -18.16 15.00 8.84
C LEU A 158 -19.20 16.08 9.19
N SER A 159 -20.49 15.75 9.06
CA SER A 159 -21.59 16.63 9.47
C SER A 159 -21.58 16.98 10.96
N SER A 160 -20.92 16.16 11.78
CA SER A 160 -20.64 16.44 13.20
C SER A 160 -19.59 17.53 13.41
N GLY A 161 -18.93 18.01 12.35
CA GLY A 161 -17.84 18.97 12.40
C GLY A 161 -16.46 18.36 12.62
N LYS A 162 -16.36 17.05 12.90
CA LYS A 162 -15.08 16.32 13.09
C LYS A 162 -14.40 16.02 11.75
N PHE A 163 -13.07 16.03 11.74
CA PHE A 163 -12.27 15.57 10.61
C PHE A 163 -11.95 14.06 10.73
N VAL A 164 -12.04 13.37 9.60
CA VAL A 164 -11.79 11.93 9.50
C VAL A 164 -10.32 11.62 9.74
N GLU A 165 -9.43 12.42 9.20
CA GLU A 165 -7.97 12.24 9.27
C GLU A 165 -7.45 12.46 10.71
N ASP A 166 -7.99 13.44 11.43
CA ASP A 166 -7.68 13.66 12.84
C ASP A 166 -8.12 12.46 13.69
N SER A 167 -9.27 11.88 13.36
CA SER A 167 -9.79 10.68 14.00
C SER A 167 -8.92 9.45 13.70
N ALA A 168 -8.41 9.33 12.47
CA ALA A 168 -7.45 8.29 12.10
C ALA A 168 -6.12 8.45 12.86
N CYS A 169 -5.63 9.67 13.05
CA CYS A 169 -4.45 9.96 13.89
C CYS A 169 -4.61 9.46 15.33
N GLN A 170 -5.80 9.67 15.93
CA GLN A 170 -6.09 9.16 17.27
C GLN A 170 -6.01 7.63 17.33
N VAL A 171 -6.56 6.96 16.31
CA VAL A 171 -6.48 5.50 16.19
C VAL A 171 -5.02 5.05 16.02
N ILE A 172 -4.26 5.63 15.09
CA ILE A 172 -2.86 5.28 14.85
C ILE A 172 -2.01 5.38 16.13
N ASN A 173 -2.23 6.42 16.94
CA ASN A 173 -1.52 6.59 18.20
C ASN A 173 -1.82 5.48 19.21
N LYS A 174 -3.06 4.97 19.25
CA LYS A 174 -3.51 3.96 20.21
C LYS A 174 -2.99 2.55 19.91
N TYR A 175 -2.72 2.20 18.65
CA TYR A 175 -2.41 0.81 18.25
C TYR A 175 -0.94 0.51 18.19
N GLN A 176 -0.48 -0.54 18.87
CA GLN A 176 0.91 -0.99 18.80
C GLN A 176 1.23 -1.80 17.53
N TYR A 177 0.20 -2.35 16.89
CA TYR A 177 0.29 -3.16 15.68
C TYR A 177 -0.30 -2.42 14.48
N GLU A 178 -0.01 -2.90 13.28
CA GLU A 178 -0.49 -2.32 12.04
C GLU A 178 -2.03 -2.37 11.98
N HIS A 179 -2.63 -1.22 11.65
CA HIS A 179 -4.07 -1.01 11.59
C HIS A 179 -4.42 -0.36 10.24
N PRO A 180 -5.59 -0.65 9.62
CA PRO A 180 -6.01 0.02 8.37
C PRO A 180 -5.96 1.56 8.42
N ALA A 181 -6.16 2.12 9.62
CA ALA A 181 -6.04 3.55 9.90
C ALA A 181 -4.69 4.16 9.47
N PHE A 182 -3.59 3.40 9.48
CA PHE A 182 -2.27 3.87 9.02
C PHE A 182 -2.25 4.26 7.53
N SER A 183 -3.18 3.73 6.75
CA SER A 183 -3.39 4.08 5.34
C SER A 183 -4.58 5.02 5.14
N LEU A 184 -5.07 5.66 6.21
CA LEU A 184 -6.30 6.48 6.23
C LEU A 184 -7.55 5.72 5.77
N ILE A 185 -7.56 4.39 5.93
CA ILE A 185 -8.71 3.56 5.61
C ILE A 185 -9.59 3.46 6.85
N VAL A 186 -10.82 3.96 6.72
CA VAL A 186 -11.86 3.88 7.75
C VAL A 186 -12.83 2.77 7.37
N GLU A 187 -12.68 1.63 8.04
CA GLU A 187 -13.57 0.49 7.84
C GLU A 187 -14.81 0.62 8.73
N THR A 188 -15.99 0.84 8.16
CA THR A 188 -17.21 1.07 8.95
C THR A 188 -17.67 -0.14 9.78
N SER A 189 -17.23 -1.34 9.40
CA SER A 189 -17.45 -2.59 10.15
C SER A 189 -16.59 -2.68 11.40
N ASP A 190 -15.46 -1.97 11.45
CA ASP A 190 -14.51 -2.05 12.55
C ASP A 190 -15.06 -1.29 13.78
N PRO A 191 -15.23 -1.98 14.92
CA PRO A 191 -15.85 -1.41 16.11
C PRO A 191 -15.10 -0.20 16.67
N ILE A 192 -13.81 -0.02 16.37
CA ILE A 192 -13.08 1.15 16.89
C ILE A 192 -13.67 2.47 16.40
N TRP A 193 -14.11 2.52 15.16
CA TRP A 193 -14.64 3.75 14.58
C TRP A 193 -15.96 4.14 15.24
N LYS A 194 -16.68 3.18 15.81
CA LYS A 194 -17.83 3.47 16.66
C LYS A 194 -17.38 4.26 17.88
N GLU A 195 -16.33 3.85 18.59
CA GLU A 195 -15.82 4.61 19.75
C GLU A 195 -15.34 6.02 19.38
N VAL A 196 -14.68 6.17 18.23
CA VAL A 196 -14.07 7.44 17.82
C VAL A 196 -15.11 8.44 17.28
N PHE A 197 -16.07 7.96 16.49
CA PHE A 197 -17.08 8.81 15.85
C PHE A 197 -18.39 8.93 16.63
N TYR A 198 -18.76 7.95 17.47
CA TYR A 198 -19.88 8.12 18.39
C TYR A 198 -19.43 8.80 19.69
N GLN A 199 -19.82 10.06 19.85
CA GLN A 199 -20.01 10.65 21.18
C GLN A 199 -21.50 10.98 21.38
N ARG A 200 -22.01 10.64 22.57
CA ARG A 200 -23.41 10.79 22.98
C ARG A 200 -23.88 12.21 22.69
N ARG A 201 -25.06 12.34 22.09
CA ARG A 201 -25.86 13.57 22.19
C ARG A 201 -26.13 13.79 23.68
N THR A 202 -25.32 14.58 24.36
CA THR A 202 -25.75 15.23 25.59
C THR A 202 -26.54 16.44 25.15
N SER A 203 -27.86 16.26 25.16
CA SER A 203 -28.86 17.32 25.21
C SER A 203 -28.61 18.26 26.37
#